data_AF-A0A0N1B0R5-F1
#
_entry.id   AF-A0A0N1B0R5-F1
#
_cell.length_a   1.000
_cell.length_b   1.000
_cell.length_c   1.000
_cell.angle_alpha   90.00
_cell.angle_beta   90.00
_cell.angle_gamma   90.00
#
_symmetry.space_group_name_H-M   'P 1'
#
loop_
_entity.id
_entity.type
_entity.pdbx_description
1 polymer ?
#
loop_
_entity_poly.entity_id
_entity_poly.type
_entity_poly.pdbx_seq_one_letter_code
_entity_poly.pdbx_strand_id
1 'polypeptide(L)' 'MAFHIRDPEADRAVRELAARKGVSLTDAVKQAVQNELLQMDQTVPFLERIRDLQQRVAAYPKTGLKADKAFYDELSGDI' A
#
# COMPACT_ATOMS: atom_id res chain seq x y z
N MET A 1 15.58 -13.87 -25.42
CA MET A 1 16.21 -14.91 -24.58
C MET A 1 15.08 -15.70 -23.90
N ALA A 2 15.18 -17.02 -23.81
CA ALA A 2 14.12 -17.84 -23.18
C ALA A 2 14.42 -18.02 -21.69
N PHE A 3 13.46 -17.63 -20.84
CA PHE A 3 13.50 -17.90 -19.41
C PHE A 3 12.76 -19.20 -19.14
N HIS A 4 13.46 -20.23 -18.66
CA HIS A 4 12.88 -21.55 -18.42
C HIS A 4 12.84 -21.84 -16.92
N ILE A 5 11.65 -22.10 -16.41
CA ILE A 5 11.42 -22.52 -15.04
C ILE A 5 11.49 -24.06 -15.01
N ARG A 6 12.31 -24.63 -14.13
CA ARG A 6 12.40 -26.09 -13.91
C ARG A 6 11.62 -26.55 -12.68
N ASP A 7 11.21 -25.60 -11.86
CA ASP A 7 10.41 -25.84 -10.67
C ASP A 7 8.93 -26.01 -11.04
N PRO A 8 8.30 -27.15 -10.68
CA PRO A 8 6.92 -27.43 -11.06
C PRO A 8 5.89 -26.55 -10.33
N GLU A 9 6.19 -26.07 -9.11
CA GLU A 9 5.30 -25.20 -8.37
C GLU A 9 5.24 -23.80 -9.00
N ALA A 10 6.40 -23.26 -9.38
CA ALA A 10 6.51 -21.99 -10.06
C ALA A 10 5.85 -22.00 -11.46
N ASP A 11 6.00 -23.09 -12.24
CA ASP A 11 5.29 -23.22 -13.52
C ASP A 11 3.77 -23.23 -13.32
N ARG A 12 3.27 -23.99 -12.34
CA ARG A 12 1.84 -24.00 -12.00
C ARG A 12 1.33 -22.62 -11.57
N ALA A 13 2.07 -21.93 -10.71
CA ALA A 13 1.70 -20.60 -10.23
C ALA A 13 1.64 -19.57 -11.37
N VAL A 14 2.62 -19.58 -12.29
CA VAL A 14 2.63 -18.70 -13.46
C VAL A 14 1.46 -19.00 -14.40
N ARG A 15 1.15 -20.28 -14.64
CA ARG A 15 0.00 -20.68 -15.46
C ARG A 15 -1.32 -20.23 -14.86
N GLU A 16 -1.47 -20.39 -13.56
CA GLU A 16 -2.67 -19.96 -12.84
C GLU A 16 -2.83 -18.43 -12.90
N LEU A 17 -1.75 -17.68 -12.68
CA LEU A 17 -1.75 -16.23 -12.78
C LEU A 17 -2.13 -15.76 -14.19
N ALA A 18 -1.54 -16.39 -15.22
CA ALA A 18 -1.84 -16.10 -16.62
C ALA A 18 -3.32 -16.38 -16.95
N ALA A 19 -3.86 -17.51 -16.50
CA ALA A 19 -5.25 -17.88 -16.69
C ALA A 19 -6.22 -16.90 -16.01
N ARG A 20 -5.94 -16.52 -14.76
CA ARG A 20 -6.77 -15.56 -14.00
C ARG A 20 -6.74 -14.16 -14.61
N LYS A 21 -5.61 -13.74 -15.19
CA LYS A 21 -5.45 -12.42 -15.82
C LYS A 21 -5.82 -12.40 -17.31
N GLY A 22 -5.99 -13.55 -17.95
CA GLY A 22 -6.24 -13.65 -19.39
C GLY A 22 -5.07 -13.17 -20.25
N VAL A 23 -3.82 -13.35 -19.79
CA VAL A 23 -2.61 -12.88 -20.46
C VAL A 23 -1.66 -14.04 -20.78
N SER A 24 -0.62 -13.78 -21.59
CA SER A 24 0.40 -14.79 -21.88
C SER A 24 1.23 -15.14 -20.63
N LEU A 25 1.89 -16.31 -20.59
CA LEU A 25 2.77 -16.69 -19.47
C LEU A 25 3.89 -15.66 -19.28
N THR A 26 4.46 -15.17 -20.38
CA THR A 26 5.52 -14.16 -20.36
C THR A 26 5.00 -12.84 -19.77
N ASP A 27 3.80 -12.41 -20.14
CA ASP A 27 3.19 -11.20 -19.59
C ASP A 27 2.83 -11.36 -18.12
N ALA A 28 2.34 -12.53 -17.71
CA ALA A 28 2.04 -12.84 -16.33
C ALA A 28 3.31 -12.74 -15.45
N VAL A 29 4.43 -13.32 -15.89
CA VAL A 29 5.73 -13.22 -15.21
C VAL A 29 6.20 -11.77 -15.16
N LYS A 30 6.16 -11.06 -16.29
CA LYS A 30 6.57 -9.65 -16.36
C LYS A 30 5.80 -8.79 -15.37
N GLN A 31 4.47 -8.91 -15.36
CA GLN A 31 3.62 -8.14 -14.44
C GLN A 31 3.84 -8.53 -12.98
N ALA A 32 4.02 -9.83 -12.67
CA ALA A 32 4.29 -10.27 -11.31
C ALA A 32 5.59 -9.67 -10.76
N VAL A 33 6.67 -9.74 -11.54
CA VAL A 33 7.98 -9.18 -11.17
C VAL A 33 7.90 -7.66 -11.03
N GLN A 34 7.24 -6.97 -11.98
CA GLN A 34 7.06 -5.52 -11.90
C GLN A 34 6.29 -5.10 -10.65
N ASN A 35 5.22 -5.81 -10.30
CA ASN A 35 4.44 -5.51 -9.11
C ASN A 35 5.25 -5.71 -7.83
N GLU A 36 6.06 -6.78 -7.75
CA GLU A 36 6.89 -7.05 -6.59
C GLU A 36 7.98 -5.98 -6.41
N LEU A 37 8.69 -5.64 -7.50
CA LEU A 37 9.66 -4.54 -7.50
C LEU A 37 9.01 -3.21 -7.12
N LEU A 38 7.82 -2.94 -7.65
CA LEU A 38 7.07 -1.75 -7.30
C LEU A 38 6.69 -1.74 -5.81
N GLN A 39 6.31 -2.86 -5.21
CA GLN A 39 6.05 -2.92 -3.77
C GLN A 39 7.31 -2.67 -2.94
N MET A 40 8.45 -3.23 -3.36
CA MET A 40 9.74 -2.96 -2.73
C MET A 40 10.10 -1.47 -2.80
N ASP A 41 9.92 -0.84 -3.95
CA ASP A 41 10.18 0.60 -4.15
C ASP A 41 9.15 1.50 -3.46
N GLN A 42 7.90 1.05 -3.37
CA GLN A 42 6.80 1.75 -2.67
C GLN A 42 6.76 1.49 -1.17
N THR A 43 7.73 0.74 -0.62
CA THR A 43 7.96 0.67 0.83
C THR A 43 8.60 1.97 1.32
N VAL A 44 8.03 3.10 0.93
CA VAL A 44 8.14 4.36 1.65
C VAL A 44 7.47 4.08 3.01
N PRO A 45 8.21 4.08 4.13
CA PRO A 45 7.65 3.75 5.43
C PRO A 45 6.40 4.57 5.67
N PHE A 46 5.38 4.00 6.30
CA PHE A 46 4.12 4.69 6.59
C PHE A 46 4.33 6.10 7.17
N LEU A 47 5.35 6.25 8.03
CA LEU A 47 5.78 7.51 8.62
C LEU A 47 6.18 8.57 7.58
N GLU A 48 6.82 8.18 6.48
CA GLU A 48 7.19 9.09 5.41
C GLU A 48 5.99 9.49 4.56
N ARG A 49 5.03 8.57 4.34
CA ARG A 49 3.78 8.87 3.62
C ARG A 49 2.91 9.92 4.33
N ILE A 50 2.94 9.95 5.67
CA ILE A 50 2.17 10.91 6.47
C ILE A 50 2.97 12.15 6.89
N ARG A 51 4.26 12.23 6.52
CA ARG A 51 5.17 13.31 6.99
C ARG A 51 4.68 14.70 6.59
N ASP A 52 4.12 14.86 5.38
CA ASP A 52 3.53 16.13 4.93
C ASP A 52 2.32 16.53 5.80
N LEU A 53 1.43 15.58 6.09
CA LEU A 53 0.28 15.83 6.97
C LEU A 53 0.73 16.17 8.40
N GLN A 54 1.73 15.45 8.93
CA GLN A 54 2.31 15.74 10.24
C GLN A 54 2.90 17.15 10.30
N GLN A 55 3.62 17.59 9.26
CA GLN A 55 4.17 18.95 9.18
C GLN A 55 3.07 20.01 9.13
N ARG A 56 2.02 19.78 8.34
CA ARG A 56 0.86 20.67 8.26
C ARG A 56 0.14 20.80 9.60
N VAL A 57 -0.04 19.69 10.33
CA VAL A 57 -0.66 19.70 11.66
C VAL A 57 0.26 20.38 12.69
N ALA A 58 1.56 20.10 12.66
CA ALA A 58 2.53 20.70 13.58
C ALA A 58 2.74 22.20 13.38
N ALA A 59 2.41 22.74 12.19
CA ALA A 59 2.46 24.17 11.91
C ALA A 59 1.39 24.99 12.66
N TYR A 60 0.31 24.36 13.12
CA TYR A 60 -0.71 25.04 13.91
C TYR A 60 -0.22 25.28 15.35
N PRO A 61 -0.42 26.49 15.91
CA PRO A 61 -0.04 26.78 17.29
C PRO A 61 -0.84 25.90 18.26
N LYS A 62 -0.19 25.45 19.33
CA LYS A 62 -0.86 24.75 20.42
C LYS A 62 -1.85 25.70 21.07
N THR A 63 -3.13 25.33 21.07
CA THR A 63 -4.22 26.14 21.65
C THR A 63 -4.25 26.08 23.17
N GLY A 64 -3.57 25.10 23.79
CA GLY A 64 -3.61 24.86 25.24
C GLY A 64 -4.94 24.28 25.73
N LEU A 65 -5.94 24.15 24.85
CA LEU A 65 -7.23 23.54 25.14
C LEU A 65 -7.09 22.02 25.18
N LYS A 66 -7.80 21.38 26.10
CA LYS A 66 -7.93 19.93 26.14
C LYS A 66 -9.13 19.52 25.30
N ALA A 67 -8.89 18.77 24.22
CA ALA A 67 -9.94 18.08 23.49
C ALA A 67 -10.30 16.79 24.26
N ASP A 68 -11.01 16.93 25.37
CA ASP A 68 -11.48 15.83 26.19
C ASP A 68 -12.87 15.34 25.76
N LYS A 69 -13.44 14.40 26.50
CA LYS A 69 -14.74 13.81 26.17
C LYS A 69 -15.85 14.86 26.10
N ALA A 70 -15.87 15.83 27.02
CA ALA A 70 -16.91 16.86 27.03
C ALA A 70 -16.85 17.74 25.77
N PHE A 71 -15.65 18.06 25.29
CA PHE A 71 -15.45 18.76 24.01
C PHE A 71 -16.02 17.97 22.82
N TYR A 72 -15.80 16.66 22.78
CA TYR A 72 -16.31 15.82 21.69
C TYR A 72 -17.82 15.58 21.78
N ASP A 73 -18.38 15.44 22.99
CA ASP A 73 -19.82 15.27 23.20
C ASP A 73 -20.59 16.53 22.75
N GLU A 74 -20.05 17.74 22.99
CA GLU A 74 -20.57 19.00 22.44
C GLU A 74 -20.50 19.04 20.90
N LEU A 75 -19.41 18.54 20.31
CA LEU A 75 -19.21 18.54 18.86
C LEU A 75 -20.09 17.52 18.13
N SER A 76 -20.38 16.38 18.74
CA SER A 76 -21.23 15.33 18.16
C SER A 76 -22.73 15.62 18.30
N GLY A 77 -23.11 16.58 19.12
CA GLY A 77 -24.51 16.90 19.42
C GLY A 77 -25.19 15.90 20.36
N ASP A 78 -24.40 15.09 21.08
CA ASP A 78 -24.89 14.27 22.19
C ASP A 78 -24.92 15.14 23.46
N ILE A 79 -25.99 15.94 23.61
CA ILE A 79 -26.32 16.64 24.85
C ILE A 79 -27.60 16.05 25.43
#